data_AF-A0A1Z4ILA2-F1
#
_entry.id   AF-A0A1Z4ILA2-F1
#
_cell.length_a   1.000
_cell.length_b   1.000
_cell.length_c   1.000
_cell.angle_alpha   90.00
_cell.angle_beta   90.00
_cell.angle_gamma   90.00
#
_symmetry.space_group_name_H-M   'P 1'
#
loop_
_entity.id
_entity.type
_entity.pdbx_description
1 polymer ?
#
loop_
_entity_poly.entity_id
_entity_poly.type
_entity_poly.pdbx_seq_one_letter_code
_entity_poly.pdbx_strand_id
1 'polypeptide(L)' 'MDSKYYLCEADNVDEGVNKVTPYQKPEDALQAASESTAKVHFISTVNPKAVDEEEGE' A
#
# COMPACT_ATOMS: atom_id res chain seq x y z
N MET A 1 -15.25 -3.93 -5.38
CA MET A 1 -14.27 -5.02 -5.24
C MET A 1 -13.32 -4.56 -4.15
N ASP A 2 -13.49 -5.03 -2.93
CA ASP A 2 -12.65 -4.61 -1.80
C ASP A 2 -11.26 -5.22 -1.95
N SER A 3 -10.30 -4.43 -2.42
CA SER A 3 -8.89 -4.81 -2.37
C SER A 3 -8.51 -5.01 -0.91
N LYS A 4 -8.06 -6.22 -0.55
CA LYS A 4 -7.76 -6.58 0.84
C LYS A 4 -6.34 -6.28 1.26
N TYR A 5 -5.44 -6.01 0.30
CA TYR A 5 -4.01 -5.83 0.58
C TYR A 5 -3.46 -4.69 -0.27
N TYR A 6 -2.60 -3.88 0.33
CA TYR A 6 -1.98 -2.71 -0.27
C TYR A 6 -0.49 -2.77 -0.06
N LEU A 7 0.27 -2.82 -1.16
CA LEU A 7 1.71 -2.61 -1.12
C LEU A 7 1.96 -1.11 -1.03
N CYS A 8 2.46 -0.67 0.10
CA CYS A 8 2.79 0.71 0.41
C CYS A 8 4.30 0.90 0.25
N GLU A 9 4.72 1.82 -0.61
CA GLU A 9 6.12 2.04 -0.98
C GLU A 9 6.52 3.50 -0.74
N ALA A 10 7.78 3.71 -0.36
CA ALA A 10 8.42 5.01 -0.30
C ALA A 10 9.84 4.94 -0.90
N ASP A 11 10.20 5.98 -1.65
CA ASP A 11 11.53 6.09 -2.27
C ASP A 11 12.64 6.37 -1.25
N ASN A 12 12.31 6.97 -0.11
CA ASN A 12 13.20 7.16 1.03
C ASN A 12 12.42 7.16 2.37
N VAL A 13 13.14 7.12 3.48
CA VAL A 13 12.56 7.05 4.83
C VAL A 13 11.92 8.37 5.29
N ASP A 14 12.28 9.48 4.65
CA ASP A 14 11.89 10.84 5.06
C ASP A 14 10.60 11.33 4.40
N GLU A 15 10.25 10.81 3.21
CA GLU A 15 9.10 11.24 2.41
C GLU A 15 7.78 10.52 2.73
N GLY A 16 7.82 9.48 3.57
CA GLY A 16 6.64 8.65 3.86
C GLY A 16 6.12 7.89 2.63
N VAL A 17 5.02 7.15 2.77
CA VAL A 17 4.44 6.33 1.69
C VAL A 17 4.03 7.22 0.51
N ASN A 18 4.71 7.09 -0.62
CA ASN A 18 4.45 7.89 -1.82
C ASN A 18 3.68 7.10 -2.90
N LYS A 19 3.72 5.76 -2.86
CA LYS A 19 3.01 4.88 -3.79
C LYS A 19 2.23 3.80 -3.03
N VAL A 20 0.99 3.56 -3.46
CA VAL A 20 0.13 2.51 -2.91
C VAL A 20 -0.45 1.70 -4.06
N THR A 21 -0.19 0.39 -4.08
CA THR A 21 -0.67 -0.53 -5.11
C THR A 21 -1.61 -1.57 -4.50
N PRO A 22 -2.87 -1.67 -4.95
CA PRO A 22 -3.84 -2.61 -4.39
C PRO A 22 -3.71 -4.03 -4.97
N TYR A 23 -3.97 -5.04 -4.13
CA TYR A 23 -3.97 -6.47 -4.45
C TYR A 23 -5.18 -7.17 -3.82
N GLN A 24 -5.64 -8.24 -4.46
CA GLN A 24 -6.74 -9.07 -3.93
C GLN A 24 -6.25 -10.19 -3.00
N LYS A 25 -5.05 -10.70 -3.27
CA LYS A 25 -4.44 -11.81 -2.54
C LYS A 25 -3.15 -11.36 -1.84
N PRO A 26 -2.86 -11.89 -0.63
CA PRO A 26 -1.66 -11.52 0.09
C PRO A 26 -0.39 -12.03 -0.60
N GLU A 27 -0.46 -13.17 -1.30
CA GLU A 27 0.70 -13.76 -1.98
C GLU A 27 1.19 -12.88 -3.13
N ASP A 28 0.27 -12.29 -3.90
CA ASP A 28 0.61 -11.39 -5.02
C ASP A 28 1.27 -10.09 -4.50
N ALA A 29 0.77 -9.55 -3.38
CA ALA A 29 1.36 -8.37 -2.73
C ALA A 29 2.76 -8.68 -2.16
N LEU A 30 2.95 -9.87 -1.59
CA LEU A 30 4.24 -10.32 -1.05
C LEU A 30 5.28 -10.55 -2.15
N GLN A 31 4.87 -11.16 -3.26
CA GLN A 31 5.75 -11.31 -4.42
C GLN A 31 6.18 -9.94 -4.95
N ALA A 32 5.24 -9.01 -5.15
CA ALA A 32 5.55 -7.66 -5.61
C ALA A 32 6.46 -6.89 -4.63
N ALA A 33 6.25 -7.05 -3.32
CA ALA A 33 7.12 -6.47 -2.30
C ALA A 33 8.56 -7.02 -2.39
N SER A 34 8.68 -8.32 -2.64
CA SER A 34 9.99 -9.00 -2.76
C SER A 34 10.76 -8.56 -4.01
N GLU A 35 10.05 -8.13 -5.05
CA GLU A 35 10.61 -7.60 -6.30
C GLU A 35 10.79 -6.06 -6.27
N SER A 36 10.31 -5.38 -5.22
CA SER A 36 10.37 -3.93 -5.10
C SER A 36 11.79 -3.44 -4.81
N THR A 37 12.15 -2.32 -5.44
CA THR A 37 13.40 -1.60 -5.19
C THR A 37 13.20 -0.40 -4.25
N ALA A 38 11.99 -0.19 -3.73
CA ALA A 38 11.67 0.88 -2.81
C ALA A 38 12.47 0.74 -1.49
N LYS A 39 12.88 1.87 -0.91
CA LYS A 39 13.65 1.90 0.34
C LYS A 39 12.83 1.49 1.54
N VAL A 40 11.54 1.80 1.53
CA VAL A 40 10.57 1.34 2.51
C VAL A 40 9.42 0.71 1.76
N HIS A 41 9.07 -0.52 2.11
CA HIS A 41 7.86 -1.17 1.63
C HIS A 41 7.23 -2.02 2.73
N PHE A 42 5.90 -2.03 2.78
CA PHE A 42 5.14 -2.92 3.65
C PHE A 42 3.76 -3.22 3.06
N ILE A 43 3.14 -4.29 3.54
CA ILE A 43 1.79 -4.70 3.14
C ILE A 43 0.83 -4.30 4.24
N SER A 44 -0.22 -3.57 3.88
CA SER A 44 -1.31 -3.17 4.78
C SER A 44 -2.64 -3.72 4.27
N THR A 45 -3.56 -4.04 5.18
CA THR A 45 -4.96 -4.34 4.82
C THR A 45 -5.83 -3.08 4.73
N VAL A 46 -5.26 -1.93 5.08
CA VAL A 46 -5.88 -0.60 4.99
C VAL A 46 -5.08 0.26 4.03
N ASN A 47 -5.75 0.97 3.13
CA ASN A 47 -5.09 1.94 2.26
C ASN A 47 -4.73 3.20 3.09
N PRO A 48 -3.45 3.48 3.37
CA PRO A 48 -3.06 4.64 4.17
C PRO A 48 -3.29 5.97 3.45
N LYS A 49 -3.56 5.93 2.13
CA LYS A 49 -3.94 7.08 1.32
C LYS A 49 -5.44 7.13 1.01
N ALA A 50 -6.24 6.22 1.58
CA ALA A 50 -7.68 6.45 1.58
C ALA A 50 -7.90 7.74 2.37
N VAL A 51 -8.35 8.78 1.69
CA VAL A 51 -8.95 9.91 2.37
C VAL A 51 -10.20 9.35 3.01
N ASP A 52 -10.40 9.55 4.33
CA ASP A 52 -11.66 9.20 4.97
C ASP A 52 -12.77 9.90 4.18
N GLU A 53 -13.57 9.14 3.43
CA GLU A 53 -14.83 9.59 2.87
C GLU A 53 -15.94 9.58 3.96
N GLU A 54 -15.56 9.78 5.23
CA GLU A 54 -16.48 9.96 6.36
C GLU A 54 -16.49 11.43 6.85
N GLU A 55 -16.79 12.37 5.96
CA GLU A 55 -17.39 13.67 6.30
C GLU A 55 -18.46 14.04 5.25
N GLY A 56 -19.45 13.16 5.08
CA GLY A 56 -20.51 13.38 4.10
C GLY A 56 -21.67 12.42 4.17
N GLU A 57 -22.28 12.22 5.35
CA GLU A 57 -23.74 12.12 5.58
C GLU A 57 -24.07 11.98 7.08
#